data_AF-A0A7W3LQ45-F1
#
_entry.id   AF-A0A7W3LQ45-F1
#
_cell.length_a   1.000
_cell.length_b   1.000
_cell.length_c   1.000
_cell.angle_alpha   90.00
_cell.angle_beta   90.00
_cell.angle_gamma   90.00
#
_symmetry.space_group_name_H-M   'P 1'
#
loop_
_entity.id
_entity.type
_entity.pdbx_description
1 polymer ?
#
loop_
_entity_poly.entity_id
_entity_poly.type
_entity_poly.pdbx_seq_one_letter_code
_entity_poly.pdbx_strand_id
1 'polypeptide(L)' 'MTPRDVLLVLLRQWFPRWDIWICDRGVWRAAGFMLISASSVEGLLEHLAGTDPEAFDQAARTFAGRAA' A
#
# COMPACT_ATOMS: atom_id res chain seq x y z
N MET A 1 -6.38 14.33 -10.80
CA MET A 1 -5.54 13.70 -9.77
C MET A 1 -6.14 14.01 -8.41
N THR A 2 -6.71 13.01 -7.76
CA THR A 2 -7.35 13.10 -6.45
C THR A 2 -6.33 12.79 -5.33
N PRO A 3 -6.60 13.12 -4.06
CA PRO A 3 -5.77 12.65 -2.94
C PRO A 3 -5.58 11.13 -2.94
N ARG A 4 -6.60 10.40 -3.40
CA ARG A 4 -6.57 8.94 -3.55
C ARG A 4 -5.54 8.48 -4.59
N ASP A 5 -5.44 9.19 -5.71
CA ASP A 5 -4.46 8.89 -6.76
C ASP A 5 -3.02 9.11 -6.27
N VAL A 6 -2.81 10.17 -5.47
CA VAL A 6 -1.51 10.46 -4.85
C VAL A 6 -1.12 9.34 -3.88
N LEU A 7 -2.05 8.92 -3.01
CA LEU A 7 -1.82 7.80 -2.10
C LEU A 7 -1.47 6.51 -2.86
N LEU A 8 -2.19 6.20 -3.94
CA LEU A 8 -1.90 5.03 -4.76
C LEU A 8 -0.47 5.07 -5.34
N VAL A 9 -0.03 6.23 -5.84
CA VAL A 9 1.35 6.40 -6.34
C VAL A 9 2.37 6.17 -5.23
N LEU A 10 2.16 6.75 -4.04
CA LEU A 10 3.05 6.58 -2.91
C LEU A 10 3.14 5.10 -2.47
N LEU A 11 2.00 4.40 -2.37
CA LEU A 11 1.97 3.00 -1.99
C LEU A 11 2.72 2.11 -2.99
N ARG A 12 2.54 2.34 -4.29
CA ARG A 12 3.31 1.62 -5.33
C ARG A 12 4.81 1.85 -5.22
N GLN A 13 5.23 3.04 -4.82
CA GLN A 13 6.65 3.35 -4.60
C GLN A 13 7.20 2.69 -3.34
N TRP A 14 6.42 2.64 -2.26
CA TRP A 14 6.85 2.11 -0.97
C TRP A 14 6.76 0.59 -0.87
N PHE A 15 5.85 -0.03 -1.62
CA PHE A 15 5.67 -1.49 -1.68
C PHE A 15 5.97 -2.02 -3.09
N PRO A 16 7.21 -1.90 -3.60
CA PRO A 16 7.54 -2.25 -4.99
C PRO A 16 7.37 -3.76 -5.31
N ARG A 17 7.25 -4.61 -4.29
CA ARG A 17 7.01 -6.06 -4.43
C ARG A 17 5.53 -6.40 -4.60
N TRP A 18 4.65 -5.43 -4.44
CA TRP A 18 3.21 -5.60 -4.51
C TRP A 18 2.65 -4.79 -5.68
N ASP A 19 1.86 -5.44 -6.52
CA ASP A 19 1.02 -4.72 -7.48
C ASP A 19 -0.19 -4.16 -6.73
N ILE A 20 -0.24 -2.84 -6.57
CA ILE A 20 -1.29 -2.16 -5.80
C ILE A 20 -2.17 -1.38 -6.78
N TRP A 21 -3.49 -1.51 -6.66
CA TRP A 21 -4.45 -0.75 -7.46
C TRP A 21 -5.76 -0.51 -6.71
N ILE A 22 -6.59 0.37 -7.27
CA ILE A 22 -7.97 0.57 -6.83
C ILE A 22 -8.85 0.05 -7.96
N CYS A 23 -9.76 -0.88 -7.67
CA CYS A 23 -10.68 -1.37 -8.70
C CYS A 23 -11.87 -0.42 -8.88
N ASP A 24 -12.71 -0.68 -9.90
CA ASP A 24 -13.86 0.17 -10.28
C ASP A 24 -14.89 0.38 -9.16
N ARG A 25 -14.86 -0.44 -8.10
CA ARG A 25 -15.72 -0.31 -6.91
C ARG A 25 -15.09 0.54 -5.79
N GLY A 26 -13.95 1.16 -6.02
CA GLY A 26 -13.21 1.94 -5.02
C GLY A 26 -12.46 1.10 -3.98
N VAL A 27 -12.43 -0.23 -4.14
CA VAL A 27 -11.74 -1.15 -3.21
C VAL A 27 -10.25 -1.16 -3.51
N TRP A 28 -9.44 -1.01 -2.46
CA TRP A 28 -8.00 -1.14 -2.54
C TRP A 28 -7.60 -2.62 -2.66
N ARG A 29 -6.68 -2.89 -3.59
CA ARG A 29 -6.17 -4.22 -3.87
C ARG A 29 -4.65 -4.19 -3.87
N ALA A 30 -4.06 -5.26 -3.34
CA ALA A 30 -2.64 -5.54 -3.49
C ALA A 30 -2.46 -7.02 -3.85
N ALA A 31 -1.71 -7.30 -4.91
CA ALA A 31 -1.33 -8.64 -5.30
C ALA A 31 0.19 -8.83 -5.13
N GLY A 32 0.53 -9.91 -4.43
CA GLY A 32 1.88 -10.41 -4.27
C GLY A 32 1.83 -11.93 -4.23
N PHE A 33 2.32 -12.55 -3.16
CA PHE A 33 2.12 -13.99 -2.93
C PHE A 33 0.67 -14.35 -2.56
N MET A 34 -0.14 -13.35 -2.19
CA MET A 34 -1.59 -13.46 -1.99
C MET A 34 -2.30 -12.21 -2.46
N LEU A 35 -3.64 -12.27 -2.54
CA LEU A 35 -4.48 -11.14 -2.89
C LEU A 35 -5.10 -10.51 -1.64
N ILE A 36 -4.86 -9.22 -1.43
CA ILE A 36 -5.45 -8.42 -0.36
C ILE A 36 -6.58 -7.56 -0.94
N SER A 37 -7.65 -7.39 -0.16
CA SER A 37 -8.77 -6.49 -0.48
C SER A 37 -9.17 -5.69 0.74
N ALA A 38 -9.25 -4.37 0.61
CA ALA A 38 -9.66 -3.49 1.69
C ALA A 38 -10.57 -2.36 1.20
N SER A 39 -11.57 -2.00 2.01
CA SER A 39 -12.46 -0.87 1.71
C SER A 39 -11.79 0.49 1.92
N SER A 40 -10.71 0.54 2.71
CA SER A 40 -9.94 1.75 3.01
C SER A 40 -8.44 1.54 2.81
N VAL A 41 -7.68 2.63 2.79
CA VAL A 41 -6.22 2.58 2.66
C VAL A 41 -5.58 2.09 3.95
N GLU A 42 -6.17 2.43 5.09
CA GLU A 42 -5.76 1.96 6.42
C GLU A 42 -5.89 0.44 6.52
N GLY A 43 -7.03 -0.12 6.11
CA GLY A 43 -7.22 -1.58 6.10
C GLY A 43 -6.28 -2.30 5.13
N LEU A 44 -5.90 -1.67 4.01
CA LEU A 44 -4.89 -2.21 3.12
C LEU A 44 -3.53 -2.29 3.83
N LEU A 45 -3.13 -1.21 4.51
CA LEU A 45 -1.87 -1.14 5.24
C LEU A 45 -1.82 -2.11 6.43
N GLU A 46 -2.91 -2.27 7.17
CA GLU A 46 -3.04 -3.27 8.24
C GLU A 46 -2.84 -4.68 7.70
N HIS A 47 -3.46 -5.02 6.57
CA HIS A 47 -3.27 -6.32 5.93
C HIS A 47 -1.84 -6.50 5.41
N LEU A 48 -1.23 -5.47 4.80
CA LEU A 48 0.16 -5.52 4.36
C LEU A 48 1.12 -5.71 5.55
N ALA A 49 0.91 -4.99 6.66
CA ALA A 49 1.71 -5.14 7.87
C ALA A 49 1.62 -6.54 8.48
N GLY A 50 0.44 -7.17 8.44
CA GLY A 50 0.27 -8.54 8.93
C GLY A 50 0.80 -9.61 7.97
N THR A 51 0.77 -9.35 6.67
CA THR A 51 1.06 -10.33 5.61
C THR A 51 2.52 -10.28 5.17
N ASP A 52 3.11 -9.09 5.11
CA ASP A 52 4.50 -8.84 4.72
C ASP A 52 5.11 -7.75 5.64
N PRO A 53 5.42 -8.12 6.90
CA PRO A 53 5.96 -7.18 7.88
C PRO A 53 7.27 -6.52 7.43
N GLU A 54 8.11 -7.26 6.70
CA GLU A 54 9.39 -6.75 6.20
C GLU A 54 9.18 -5.62 5.17
N ALA A 55 8.26 -5.81 4.21
CA ALA A 55 7.92 -4.75 3.26
C ALA A 55 7.31 -3.53 3.96
N PHE A 56 6.48 -3.74 4.98
CA PHE A 56 5.93 -2.65 5.78
C PHE A 56 7.01 -1.86 6.51
N ASP A 57 7.95 -2.54 7.17
CA ASP A 57 9.09 -1.89 7.84
C ASP A 57 9.97 -1.11 6.86
N GLN A 58 10.19 -1.65 5.65
CA GLN A 58 10.92 -0.94 4.59
C GLN A 58 10.18 0.33 4.13
N ALA A 59 8.86 0.24 3.96
CA ALA A 59 8.01 1.38 3.63
C ALA A 59 8.06 2.45 4.73
N ALA A 60 7.98 2.05 6.01
CA ALA A 60 8.06 2.96 7.15
C ALA A 60 9.40 3.70 7.22
N ARG A 61 10.52 2.99 7.02
CA ARG A 61 11.86 3.63 6.92
C ARG A 61 11.94 4.62 5.77
N THR A 62 11.38 4.27 4.61
CA THR A 62 11.35 5.13 3.42
C THR A 62 10.51 6.40 3.64
N PHE A 63 9.42 6.29 4.39
CA PHE A 63 8.60 7.44 4.80
C PHE A 63 9.36 8.34 5.79
N ALA A 64 9.92 7.75 6.84
CA ALA A 64 10.67 8.49 7.86
C ALA A 64 11.88 9.24 7.28
N GLY A 65 12.61 8.60 6.34
CA GLY A 65 13.73 9.23 5.65
C GLY A 65 13.36 10.38 4.71
N ARG A 66 12.08 10.56 4.38
CA ARG A 66 11.56 11.72 3.62
C ARG A 66 11.01 12.84 4.52
N ALA A 67 10.80 12.56 5.81
CA ALA A 67 10.28 13.53 6.78
C ALA A 67 11.41 14.30 7.50
N ALA A 68 12.66 13.91 7.30
CA ALA A 68 13.88 14.62 7.72
C ALA A 68 14.34 15.61 6.65
#